data_AF-A0A9E1K6J6-F1
#
_entry.id   AF-A0A9E1K6J6-F1
#
_cell.length_a   1.000
_cell.length_b   1.000
_cell.length_c   1.000
_cell.angle_alpha   90.00
_cell.angle_beta   90.00
_cell.angle_gamma   90.00
#
_symmetry.space_group_name_H-M   'P 1'
#
loop_
_entity.id
_entity.type
_entity.pdbx_description
1 polymer ?
#
loop_
_entity_poly.entity_id
_entity_poly.type
_entity_poly.pdbx_seq_one_letter_code
_entity_poly.pdbx_strand_id
1 'polypeptide(L)'
;MPKRNMKTLHNPNLVFNDRTSVPILELNINKLPEEHRHDWLRFISQPTKEWLRKSKYKGKGTIWIIFSPSLNFNNELTQSIFLICQGFKEDFFGFLYQEVKSELGNLVTCLDQMTIHKEIDGWNAILHVEQGRVWRPVDAEEWEEK
;
A
#
# COMPACT_ATOMS: atom_id res chain seq x y z
N MET A 1 28.99 -22.75 5.66
CA MET A 1 28.16 -21.68 6.27
C MET A 1 27.44 -20.94 5.15
N PRO A 2 26.10 -20.90 5.13
CA PRO A 2 25.39 -20.16 4.09
C PRO A 2 25.59 -18.66 4.31
N LYS A 3 25.90 -17.94 3.23
CA LYS A 3 26.09 -16.49 3.21
C LYS A 3 24.78 -15.80 3.62
N ARG A 4 24.73 -15.24 4.83
CA ARG A 4 23.66 -14.30 5.23
C ARG A 4 23.84 -13.03 4.38
N ASN A 5 23.06 -12.93 3.32
CA ASN A 5 22.91 -11.69 2.57
C ASN A 5 21.42 -11.47 2.36
N MET A 6 20.81 -10.63 3.19
CA MET A 6 19.71 -9.74 2.81
C MET A 6 19.41 -8.85 4.01
N LYS A 7 19.37 -7.53 3.76
CA LYS A 7 19.04 -6.56 4.80
C LYS A 7 17.60 -6.85 5.21
N THR A 8 17.41 -7.24 6.46
CA THR A 8 16.10 -7.39 7.08
C THR A 8 15.90 -6.30 8.13
N LEU A 9 14.65 -5.91 8.35
CA LEU A 9 14.21 -5.15 9.52
C LEU A 9 13.43 -6.08 10.42
N HIS A 10 13.68 -5.98 11.72
CA HIS A 10 12.96 -6.74 12.73
C HIS A 10 12.13 -5.77 13.58
N ASN A 11 10.84 -6.08 13.74
CA ASN A 11 9.85 -5.27 14.46
C ASN A 11 9.92 -3.76 14.11
N PRO A 12 9.77 -3.38 12.82
CA PRO A 12 9.81 -1.98 12.44
C PRO A 12 8.67 -1.20 13.12
N ASN A 13 8.94 0.05 13.49
CA ASN A 13 7.91 0.94 14.03
C ASN A 13 6.99 1.42 12.89
N LEU A 14 5.94 0.65 12.61
CA LEU A 14 4.97 0.91 11.56
C LEU A 14 4.15 2.16 11.88
N VAL A 15 3.97 3.03 10.88
CA VAL A 15 3.22 4.27 11.06
C VAL A 15 1.73 4.00 10.92
N PHE A 16 0.99 4.13 12.01
CA PHE A 16 -0.48 4.19 11.98
C PHE A 16 -0.99 5.33 12.87
N ASN A 17 -1.97 6.10 12.40
CA ASN A 17 -2.68 7.10 13.19
C ASN A 17 -4.19 6.95 12.97
N ASP A 18 -4.90 6.60 14.06
CA ASP A 18 -6.35 6.35 14.11
C ASP A 18 -7.18 7.62 14.30
N ARG A 19 -6.55 8.79 14.45
CA ARG A 19 -7.21 10.09 14.63
C ARG A 19 -7.22 10.94 13.38
N THR A 20 -6.50 10.54 12.35
CA THR A 20 -6.35 11.32 11.12
C THR A 20 -7.25 10.75 10.03
N SER A 21 -8.01 11.64 9.39
CA SER A 21 -8.74 11.28 8.17
C SER A 21 -7.77 11.15 7.01
N VAL A 22 -7.82 10.03 6.29
CA VAL A 22 -6.91 9.74 5.18
C VAL A 22 -7.68 9.33 3.94
N PRO A 23 -7.21 9.69 2.74
CA PRO A 23 -7.82 9.21 1.51
C PRO A 23 -7.58 7.70 1.37
N ILE A 24 -8.52 7.02 0.72
CA ILE A 24 -8.46 5.58 0.48
C ILE A 24 -8.39 5.33 -1.02
N LEU A 25 -7.38 4.57 -1.43
CA LEU A 25 -7.30 4.02 -2.78
C LEU A 25 -7.97 2.65 -2.78
N GLU A 26 -8.89 2.44 -3.70
CA GLU A 26 -9.59 1.16 -3.85
C GLU A 26 -9.24 0.50 -5.20
N LEU A 27 -8.92 -0.78 -5.15
CA LEU A 27 -8.63 -1.62 -6.31
C LEU A 27 -9.66 -2.74 -6.47
N ASN A 28 -10.28 -2.83 -7.65
CA ASN A 28 -11.14 -3.95 -8.00
C ASN A 28 -10.30 -5.16 -8.43
N ILE A 29 -10.00 -6.06 -7.49
CA ILE A 29 -9.12 -7.20 -7.77
C ILE A 29 -9.80 -8.32 -8.57
N ASN A 30 -11.13 -8.44 -8.48
CA ASN A 30 -11.88 -9.45 -9.23
C ASN A 30 -11.79 -9.26 -10.74
N LYS A 31 -11.72 -8.01 -11.18
CA LYS A 31 -11.70 -7.63 -12.59
C LYS A 31 -10.28 -7.36 -13.10
N LEU A 32 -9.24 -7.56 -12.27
CA LEU A 32 -7.87 -7.50 -12.76
C LEU A 32 -7.65 -8.56 -13.84
N PRO A 33 -6.90 -8.22 -14.92
CA PRO A 33 -6.42 -9.20 -15.88
C PRO A 33 -5.69 -10.36 -15.19
N GLU A 34 -5.77 -11.56 -15.78
CA GLU A 34 -5.24 -12.78 -15.19
C GLU A 34 -3.73 -12.66 -14.88
N GLU A 35 -2.99 -12.03 -15.80
CA GLU A 35 -1.57 -11.72 -15.69
C GLU A 35 -1.22 -10.76 -14.53
N HIS A 36 -2.22 -10.16 -13.89
CA HIS A 36 -2.07 -9.18 -12.82
C HIS A 36 -2.64 -9.66 -11.48
N ARG A 37 -3.51 -10.67 -11.49
CA ARG A 37 -4.22 -11.14 -10.30
C ARG A 37 -3.28 -11.61 -9.18
N HIS A 38 -2.16 -12.24 -9.54
CA HIS A 38 -1.17 -12.74 -8.58
C HIS A 38 -0.04 -11.75 -8.25
N ASP A 39 0.03 -10.62 -8.95
CA ASP A 39 1.13 -9.65 -8.84
C ASP A 39 0.63 -8.22 -8.61
N TRP A 40 -0.61 -8.05 -8.15
CA TRP A 40 -1.24 -6.74 -7.95
C TRP A 40 -0.40 -5.80 -7.06
N LEU A 41 0.36 -6.36 -6.10
CA LEU A 41 1.21 -5.57 -5.20
C LEU A 41 2.33 -4.82 -5.95
N ARG A 42 2.67 -5.22 -7.18
CA ARG A 42 3.60 -4.48 -8.04
C ARG A 42 3.10 -3.07 -8.35
N PHE A 43 1.78 -2.91 -8.55
CA PHE A 43 1.16 -1.62 -8.86
C PHE A 43 1.31 -0.62 -7.72
N ILE A 44 1.62 -1.08 -6.50
CA ILE A 44 1.87 -0.22 -5.35
C ILE A 44 3.37 -0.08 -5.10
N SER A 45 4.07 -1.22 -5.06
CA SER A 45 5.50 -1.23 -4.69
C SER A 45 6.41 -0.58 -5.73
N GLN A 46 6.14 -0.71 -7.03
CA GLN A 46 6.97 -0.07 -8.06
C GLN A 46 6.82 1.46 -8.03
N PRO A 47 5.61 2.05 -8.06
CA PRO A 47 5.44 3.49 -7.87
C PRO A 47 6.04 4.00 -6.56
N THR A 48 5.93 3.23 -5.48
CA THR A 48 6.53 3.62 -4.18
C THR A 48 8.06 3.77 -4.30
N LYS A 49 8.75 2.81 -4.94
CA LYS A 49 10.20 2.90 -5.18
C LYS A 49 10.56 4.07 -6.08
N GLU A 50 9.78 4.28 -7.12
CA GLU A 50 10.01 5.37 -8.05
C GLU A 50 9.85 6.74 -7.38
N TRP A 51 8.79 6.91 -6.58
CA TRP A 51 8.59 8.11 -5.78
C TRP A 51 9.75 8.33 -4.81
N LEU A 52 10.23 7.30 -4.12
CA LEU A 52 11.38 7.40 -3.22
C LEU A 52 12.64 7.87 -3.96
N ARG A 53 12.89 7.34 -5.15
CA ARG A 53 14.02 7.73 -6.01
C ARG A 53 13.91 9.19 -6.46
N LYS A 54 12.72 9.63 -6.90
CA LYS A 54 12.45 10.99 -7.38
C LYS A 54 12.49 12.03 -6.25
N SER A 55 11.80 11.75 -5.14
CA SER A 55 11.64 12.67 -4.00
C SER A 55 12.84 12.69 -3.05
N LYS A 56 13.71 11.68 -3.11
CA LYS A 56 14.78 11.41 -2.14
C LYS A 56 14.27 11.32 -0.70
N TYR A 57 13.01 10.90 -0.50
CA TYR A 57 12.41 10.78 0.82
C TYR A 57 13.19 9.81 1.72
N LYS A 58 13.46 10.23 2.97
CA LYS A 58 14.18 9.44 3.99
C LYS A 58 13.39 9.23 5.27
N GLY A 59 12.16 9.74 5.35
CA GLY A 59 11.29 9.55 6.50
C GLY A 59 10.73 8.13 6.59
N LYS A 60 9.69 7.98 7.43
CA LYS A 60 9.00 6.71 7.64
C LYS A 60 7.60 6.77 7.05
N GLY A 61 7.10 5.67 6.51
CA GLY A 61 5.72 5.57 6.08
C GLY A 61 5.30 4.12 5.98
N THR A 62 4.02 3.84 6.16
CA THR A 62 3.48 2.49 6.03
C THR A 62 2.24 2.53 5.15
N ILE A 63 2.18 1.58 4.23
CA ILE A 63 1.02 1.33 3.39
C ILE A 63 0.27 0.15 3.99
N TRP A 64 -1.00 0.38 4.28
CA TRP A 64 -1.89 -0.59 4.90
C TRP A 64 -2.99 -0.95 3.91
N ILE A 65 -3.48 -2.19 4.01
CA ILE A 65 -4.62 -2.66 3.24
C ILE A 65 -5.66 -3.40 4.09
N ILE A 66 -6.85 -3.51 3.53
CA ILE A 66 -7.89 -4.46 3.92
C ILE A 66 -8.53 -5.03 2.65
N PHE A 67 -8.89 -6.32 2.68
CA PHE A 67 -9.72 -6.94 1.66
C PHE A 67 -11.18 -6.88 2.12
N SER A 68 -12.05 -6.32 1.29
CA SER A 68 -13.47 -6.24 1.62
C SER A 68 -14.34 -6.19 0.36
N PRO A 69 -15.59 -6.70 0.41
CA PRO A 69 -16.56 -6.48 -0.64
C PRO A 69 -16.87 -4.99 -0.84
N SER A 70 -17.17 -4.60 -2.08
CA SER A 70 -17.47 -3.22 -2.46
C SER A 70 -18.52 -3.15 -3.57
N LEU A 71 -19.22 -2.02 -3.66
CA LEU A 71 -20.15 -1.68 -4.74
C LEU A 71 -19.68 -0.46 -5.57
N ASN A 72 -18.48 0.05 -5.30
CA ASN A 72 -17.99 1.31 -5.90
C ASN A 72 -17.65 1.19 -7.39
N PHE A 73 -17.62 -0.02 -7.94
CA PHE A 73 -17.34 -0.27 -9.36
C PHE A 73 -18.63 -0.66 -10.09
N ASN A 74 -19.23 0.30 -10.80
CA ASN A 74 -20.46 0.11 -11.61
C ASN A 74 -21.66 -0.46 -10.83
N ASN A 75 -21.73 -0.28 -9.51
CA ASN A 75 -22.74 -0.89 -8.63
C ASN A 75 -22.76 -2.43 -8.68
N GLU A 76 -21.67 -3.07 -9.13
CA GLU A 76 -21.50 -4.52 -9.05
C GLU A 76 -20.78 -4.89 -7.75
N LEU A 77 -21.22 -5.96 -7.08
CA LEU A 77 -20.52 -6.47 -5.90
C LEU A 77 -19.17 -7.07 -6.30
N THR A 78 -18.08 -6.44 -5.88
CA THR A 78 -16.71 -6.89 -6.19
C THR A 78 -15.90 -7.12 -4.93
N GLN A 79 -14.91 -8.02 -4.99
CA GLN A 79 -13.85 -8.04 -3.99
C GLN A 79 -12.86 -6.94 -4.32
N SER A 80 -12.60 -6.09 -3.34
CA SER A 80 -11.70 -4.95 -3.45
C SER A 80 -10.58 -5.03 -2.44
N ILE A 81 -9.46 -4.41 -2.79
CA ILE A 81 -8.42 -4.02 -1.84
C ILE A 81 -8.60 -2.53 -1.57
N PHE A 82 -8.77 -2.17 -0.32
CA PHE A 82 -8.71 -0.79 0.13
C PHE A 82 -7.33 -0.52 0.70
N LEU A 83 -6.76 0.63 0.40
CA LEU A 83 -5.39 0.98 0.71
C LEU A 83 -5.30 2.39 1.29
N ILE A 84 -4.55 2.55 2.37
CA ILE A 84 -4.19 3.84 2.95
C ILE A 84 -2.68 3.99 3.07
N CYS A 85 -2.21 5.24 3.00
CA CYS A 85 -0.79 5.58 3.14
C CYS A 85 -0.63 6.53 4.32
N GLN A 86 0.15 6.13 5.33
CA GLN A 86 0.36 6.95 6.53
C GLN A 86 1.85 7.19 6.79
N GLY A 87 2.18 8.38 7.29
CA GLY A 87 3.56 8.82 7.56
C GLY A 87 4.33 9.39 6.37
N PHE A 88 3.79 9.28 5.15
CA PHE A 88 4.42 9.85 3.97
C PHE A 88 4.24 11.37 3.88
N LYS A 89 5.02 12.01 3.00
CA LYS A 89 4.76 13.40 2.60
C LYS A 89 3.42 13.50 1.85
N GLU A 90 2.81 14.68 1.90
CA GLU A 90 1.47 14.96 1.36
C GLU A 90 1.33 14.63 -0.14
N ASP A 91 2.41 14.69 -0.91
CA ASP A 91 2.43 14.40 -2.35
C ASP A 91 2.41 12.90 -2.68
N PHE A 92 2.75 12.03 -1.72
CA PHE A 92 2.93 10.61 -1.98
C PHE A 92 1.64 9.91 -2.43
N PHE A 93 0.53 10.13 -1.73
CA PHE A 93 -0.73 9.46 -2.06
C PHE A 93 -1.21 9.86 -3.44
N GLY A 94 -1.15 11.16 -3.76
CA GLY A 94 -1.50 11.68 -5.08
C GLY A 94 -0.64 11.05 -6.19
N PHE A 95 0.67 10.96 -5.97
CA PHE A 95 1.58 10.28 -6.89
C PHE A 95 1.18 8.81 -7.09
N LEU A 96 1.02 8.05 -6.00
CA LEU A 96 0.67 6.64 -6.05
C LEU A 96 -0.66 6.41 -6.80
N TYR A 97 -1.68 7.20 -6.47
CA TYR A 97 -2.98 7.11 -7.13
C TYR A 97 -2.88 7.33 -8.64
N GLN A 98 -2.14 8.35 -9.09
CA GLN A 98 -1.99 8.64 -10.52
C GLN A 98 -1.29 7.50 -11.26
N GLU A 99 -0.20 6.95 -10.71
CA GLU A 99 0.53 5.83 -11.31
C GLU A 99 -0.36 4.58 -11.40
N VAL A 100 -1.06 4.24 -10.32
CA VAL A 100 -1.94 3.05 -10.30
C VAL A 100 -3.14 3.25 -11.23
N LYS A 101 -3.72 4.46 -11.26
CA LYS A 101 -4.84 4.82 -12.14
C LYS A 101 -4.44 4.78 -13.62
N SER A 102 -3.23 5.19 -13.96
CA SER A 102 -2.69 5.11 -15.32
C SER A 102 -2.60 3.66 -15.82
N GLU A 103 -2.17 2.75 -14.94
CA GLU A 103 -2.01 1.32 -15.29
C GLU A 103 -3.34 0.55 -15.33
N LEU A 104 -4.23 0.81 -14.37
CA LEU A 104 -5.42 -0.02 -14.14
C LEU A 104 -6.74 0.65 -14.56
N GLY A 105 -6.69 1.93 -14.96
CA GLY A 105 -7.84 2.67 -15.49
C GLY A 105 -9.05 2.62 -14.56
N ASN A 106 -10.18 2.12 -15.05
CA ASN A 106 -11.44 2.10 -14.31
C ASN A 106 -11.51 1.06 -13.17
N LEU A 107 -10.47 0.27 -12.97
CA LEU A 107 -10.36 -0.67 -11.84
C LEU A 107 -9.83 -0.03 -10.55
N VAL A 108 -9.62 1.29 -10.58
CA VAL A 108 -9.10 2.08 -9.46
C VAL A 108 -10.01 3.26 -9.20
N THR A 109 -10.35 3.48 -7.93
CA THR A 109 -11.01 4.70 -7.48
C THR A 109 -10.34 5.25 -6.23
N CYS A 110 -10.60 6.52 -5.94
CA CYS A 110 -10.25 7.16 -4.68
C CYS A 110 -11.54 7.47 -3.95
N LEU A 111 -11.63 7.06 -2.70
CA LEU A 111 -12.73 7.43 -1.81
C LEU A 111 -12.32 8.66 -1.01
N ASP A 112 -13.33 9.39 -0.54
CA ASP A 112 -13.15 10.55 0.34
C ASP A 112 -12.37 10.18 1.61
N GLN A 113 -11.84 11.20 2.28
CA GLN A 113 -11.05 11.00 3.47
C GLN A 113 -11.90 10.40 4.59
N MET A 114 -11.45 9.27 5.15
CA MET A 114 -12.10 8.61 6.27
C MET A 114 -11.14 8.43 7.44
N THR A 115 -11.68 8.52 8.66
CA THR A 115 -10.97 8.10 9.88
C THR A 115 -11.08 6.58 10.00
N ILE A 116 -9.96 5.91 10.23
CA ILE A 116 -9.85 4.45 10.19
C ILE A 116 -9.34 3.91 11.52
N HIS A 117 -9.91 2.80 11.99
CA HIS A 117 -9.57 2.20 13.27
C HIS A 117 -8.91 0.84 13.06
N LYS A 118 -7.57 0.80 13.15
CA LYS A 118 -6.75 -0.40 12.85
C LYS A 118 -7.24 -1.68 13.52
N GLU A 119 -7.51 -1.64 14.82
CA GLU A 119 -7.85 -2.82 15.63
C GLU A 119 -9.26 -3.35 15.37
N ILE A 120 -10.15 -2.51 14.85
CA ILE A 120 -11.54 -2.85 14.57
C ILE A 120 -11.68 -3.34 13.13
N ASP A 121 -10.95 -2.70 12.21
CA ASP A 121 -11.17 -2.87 10.78
C ASP A 121 -10.23 -3.91 10.14
N GLY A 122 -9.22 -4.43 10.87
CA GLY A 122 -8.38 -5.52 10.36
C GLY A 122 -7.37 -5.10 9.28
N TRP A 123 -6.83 -3.88 9.38
CA TRP A 123 -5.82 -3.37 8.44
C TRP A 123 -4.47 -4.07 8.62
N ASN A 124 -3.89 -4.51 7.50
CA ASN A 124 -2.62 -5.21 7.45
C ASN A 124 -1.57 -4.36 6.73
N ALA A 125 -0.38 -4.23 7.30
CA ALA A 125 0.72 -3.54 6.64
C ALA A 125 1.29 -4.41 5.51
N ILE A 126 1.45 -3.84 4.32
CA ILE A 126 2.00 -4.56 3.16
C ILE A 126 3.35 -4.01 2.70
N LEU A 127 3.62 -2.74 2.98
CA LEU A 127 4.85 -2.06 2.63
C LEU A 127 5.20 -1.09 3.73
N HIS A 128 6.45 -1.10 4.14
CA HIS A 128 7.02 -0.12 5.04
C HIS A 128 8.14 0.60 4.33
N VAL A 129 8.20 1.91 4.50
CA VAL A 129 9.26 2.76 3.99
C VAL A 129 10.00 3.34 5.16
N GLU A 130 11.31 3.17 5.18
CA GLU A 130 12.20 3.80 6.15
C GLU A 130 13.56 4.05 5.52
N GLN A 131 14.13 5.24 5.76
CA GLN A 131 15.45 5.64 5.28
C GLN A 131 15.60 5.59 3.74
N GLY A 132 14.50 5.77 3.03
CA GLY A 132 14.44 5.74 1.56
C GLY A 132 14.56 4.34 0.98
N ARG A 133 14.21 3.31 1.76
CA ARG A 133 14.12 1.91 1.32
C ARG A 133 12.69 1.42 1.50
N VAL A 134 12.32 0.44 0.70
CA VAL A 134 11.02 -0.24 0.78
C VAL A 134 11.24 -1.61 1.40
N TRP A 135 10.39 -1.95 2.33
CA TRP A 135 10.40 -3.20 3.06
C TRP A 135 9.06 -3.90 2.89
N ARG A 136 9.07 -5.23 2.74
CA ARG A 136 7.89 -6.08 2.73
C ARG A 136 7.91 -7.02 3.92
N PRO A 137 6.74 -7.34 4.53
CA PRO A 137 6.69 -8.30 5.61
C PRO A 137 7.02 -9.69 5.06
N VAL A 138 7.92 -10.40 5.75
CA VAL A 138 8.17 -11.83 5.58
C VAL A 138 7.27 -12.61 6.53
N ASP A 139 7.16 -12.11 7.76
CA ASP A 139 6.23 -12.58 8.78
C ASP A 139 5.72 -11.39 9.64
N ALA A 140 5.19 -11.68 10.82
CA ALA A 140 4.65 -10.66 11.73
C ALA A 140 5.70 -9.66 12.22
N GLU A 141 6.97 -10.07 12.32
CA GLU A 141 8.06 -9.32 12.93
C GLU A 141 9.18 -9.01 11.94
N GLU A 142 9.46 -9.91 10.99
CA GLU A 142 10.54 -9.77 10.02
C GLU A 142 10.08 -9.16 8.70
N TRP A 143 10.90 -8.25 8.18
CA TRP A 143 10.69 -7.54 6.94
C TRP A 143 11.93 -7.58 6.07
N GLU A 144 11.79 -7.76 4.75
CA GLU A 144 12.88 -7.79 3.79
C GLU A 144 12.87 -6.56 2.87
N GLU A 145 14.05 -6.07 2.48
CA GLU A 145 14.17 -4.98 1.50
C GLU A 145 13.67 -5.46 0.13
N LYS A 146 12.73 -4.72 -0.48
CA LYS A 146 12.15 -5.07 -1.78
C LYS A 146 12.76 -4.33 -2.94
#